data_AF-A0A7G7BJ29-F1
#
_entry.id   AF-A0A7G7BJ29-F1
#
_cell.length_a   1.000
_cell.length_b   1.000
_cell.length_c   1.000
_cell.angle_alpha   90.00
_cell.angle_beta   90.00
_cell.angle_gamma   90.00
#
_symmetry.space_group_name_H-M   'P 1'
#
loop_
_entity.id
_entity.type
_entity.pdbx_description
1 polymer ?
#
loop_
_entity_poly.entity_id
_entity_poly.type
_entity_poly.pdbx_seq_one_letter_code
_entity_poly.pdbx_strand_id
1 'polypeptide(L)'
;MSETTAKKTTRKPDPLTRVFNDVRAAVKNLGEYPAKPGTDDRRRQHDGRASAWGKEYGRQGTFEALLLSYAFESLAAYEHEQREALVQLAAIALAQVEKLDGAK
;
A
#
# COMPACT_ATOMS: atom_id res chain seq x y z
N MET A 1 54.72 3.38 -7.56
CA MET A 1 53.50 2.80 -8.14
C MET A 1 52.40 3.02 -7.13
N SER A 2 51.53 4.02 -7.36
CA SER A 2 50.49 4.40 -6.40
C SER A 2 49.22 3.59 -6.67
N GLU A 3 48.81 2.77 -5.70
CA GLU A 3 47.52 2.10 -5.68
C GLU A 3 46.42 3.12 -5.36
N THR A 4 45.62 3.44 -6.38
CA THR A 4 44.39 4.22 -6.22
C THR A 4 43.31 3.30 -5.67
N THR A 5 43.13 3.29 -4.35
CA THR A 5 41.96 2.66 -3.72
C THR A 5 40.71 3.45 -4.09
N ALA A 6 39.89 2.86 -4.97
CA ALA A 6 38.59 3.42 -5.35
C ALA A 6 37.70 3.52 -4.11
N LYS A 7 37.44 4.75 -3.65
CA LYS A 7 36.40 5.04 -2.65
C LYS A 7 35.05 4.55 -3.20
N LYS A 8 34.57 3.41 -2.68
CA LYS A 8 33.19 2.98 -2.82
C LYS A 8 32.31 4.08 -2.23
N THR A 9 31.76 4.92 -3.10
CA THR A 9 30.72 5.88 -2.74
C THR A 9 29.47 5.05 -2.46
N THR A 10 29.27 4.67 -1.21
CA THR A 10 28.03 4.05 -0.76
C THR A 10 26.94 5.12 -0.85
N ARG A 11 26.35 5.28 -2.05
CA ARG A 11 25.21 6.14 -2.28
C ARG A 11 24.13 5.64 -1.34
N LYS A 12 23.71 6.47 -0.38
CA LYS A 12 22.60 6.13 0.52
C LYS A 12 21.43 5.68 -0.36
N PRO A 13 20.82 4.51 -0.07
CA PRO A 13 19.70 4.04 -0.87
C PRO A 13 18.63 5.14 -0.89
N ASP A 14 18.09 5.37 -2.08
CA ASP A 14 16.96 6.25 -2.30
C ASP A 14 15.81 5.87 -1.32
N PRO A 15 15.11 6.84 -0.70
CA PRO A 15 14.10 6.56 0.32
C PRO A 15 13.06 5.53 -0.12
N LEU A 16 12.58 5.61 -1.37
CA LEU A 16 11.62 4.67 -1.92
C LEU A 16 12.20 3.25 -2.04
N THR A 17 13.49 3.13 -2.37
CA THR A 17 14.20 1.84 -2.37
C THR A 17 14.23 1.20 -0.97
N ARG A 18 14.37 2.02 0.08
CA ARG A 18 14.32 1.52 1.46
C ARG A 18 12.94 0.98 1.80
N VAL A 19 11.88 1.75 1.51
CA VAL A 19 10.50 1.33 1.77
C VAL A 19 10.16 0.03 1.04
N PHE A 20 10.57 -0.12 -0.22
CA PHE A 20 10.36 -1.39 -0.95
C PHE A 20 11.11 -2.57 -0.35
N ASN A 21 12.31 -2.36 0.20
CA ASN A 21 13.04 -3.43 0.89
C ASN A 21 12.32 -3.85 2.18
N ASP A 22 11.79 -2.88 2.93
CA ASP A 22 11.01 -3.14 4.14
C ASP A 22 9.70 -3.89 3.82
N VAL A 23 9.00 -3.52 2.75
CA VAL A 23 7.82 -4.25 2.25
C VAL A 23 8.18 -5.67 1.86
N ARG A 24 9.28 -5.88 1.11
CA ARG A 24 9.73 -7.23 0.74
C ARG A 24 10.06 -8.08 1.96
N ALA A 25 10.66 -7.48 2.99
CA ALA A 25 10.93 -8.17 4.25
C ALA A 25 9.61 -8.52 4.98
N ALA A 26 8.66 -7.59 5.05
CA ALA A 26 7.34 -7.83 5.64
C ALA A 26 6.58 -8.94 4.93
N VAL A 27 6.57 -8.96 3.59
CA VAL A 27 5.93 -10.02 2.79
C VAL A 27 6.52 -11.40 3.12
N LYS A 28 7.84 -11.51 3.28
CA LYS A 28 8.48 -12.78 3.69
C LYS A 28 8.02 -13.25 5.07
N ASN A 29 7.73 -12.33 5.98
CA ASN A 29 7.30 -12.63 7.34
C ASN A 29 5.82 -13.01 7.43
N LEU A 30 5.00 -12.70 6.42
CA LEU A 30 3.57 -13.06 6.41
C LEU A 30 3.33 -14.56 6.26
N GLY A 31 4.27 -15.30 5.66
CA GLY A 31 4.09 -16.72 5.37
C GLY A 31 2.91 -16.99 4.42
N GLU A 32 2.37 -18.20 4.47
CA GLU A 32 1.15 -18.56 3.75
C GLU A 32 -0.09 -18.09 4.52
N TYR A 33 -0.97 -17.35 3.86
CA TYR A 33 -2.23 -16.87 4.44
C TYR A 33 -3.43 -17.47 3.69
N PRO A 34 -3.94 -18.65 4.11
CA PRO A 34 -5.08 -19.26 3.46
C PRO A 34 -6.34 -18.42 3.72
N ALA A 35 -6.85 -17.79 2.66
CA ALA A 35 -8.10 -17.04 2.68
C ALA A 35 -9.16 -17.77 1.86
N LYS A 36 -10.37 -17.91 2.41
CA LYS A 36 -11.52 -18.38 1.63
C LYS A 36 -12.00 -17.26 0.71
N PRO A 37 -12.47 -17.57 -0.51
CA PRO A 37 -13.10 -16.59 -1.36
C PRO A 37 -14.23 -15.84 -0.63
N GLY A 38 -14.35 -14.54 -0.89
CA GLY A 38 -15.48 -13.75 -0.41
C GLY A 38 -16.79 -14.20 -1.05
N THR A 39 -17.91 -13.98 -0.36
CA THR A 39 -19.25 -14.16 -0.95
C THR A 39 -19.72 -12.86 -1.59
N ASP A 40 -20.63 -12.94 -2.57
CA ASP A 40 -21.23 -11.76 -3.19
C ASP A 40 -21.93 -10.84 -2.18
N ASP A 41 -22.56 -11.41 -1.15
CA ASP A 41 -23.20 -10.63 -0.09
C ASP A 41 -22.18 -9.81 0.70
N ARG A 42 -21.01 -10.39 1.02
CA ARG A 42 -19.94 -9.65 1.70
C ARG A 42 -19.35 -8.59 0.79
N ARG A 43 -19.16 -8.91 -0.48
CA ARG A 43 -18.68 -7.96 -1.50
C ARG A 43 -19.56 -6.71 -1.55
N ARG A 44 -20.89 -6.87 -1.62
CA ARG A 44 -21.86 -5.76 -1.58
C ARG A 44 -21.80 -4.96 -0.27
N GLN A 45 -21.61 -5.64 0.87
CA GLN A 45 -21.43 -4.95 2.15
C GLN A 45 -20.15 -4.10 2.17
N HIS A 46 -19.06 -4.61 1.58
CA HIS A 46 -17.81 -3.86 1.45
C HIS A 46 -17.97 -2.66 0.51
N ASP A 47 -18.67 -2.82 -0.62
CA ASP A 47 -18.96 -1.73 -1.56
C ASP A 47 -19.69 -0.57 -0.87
N GLY A 48 -20.74 -0.87 -0.09
CA GLY A 48 -21.45 0.14 0.68
C GLY A 48 -20.56 0.88 1.69
N ARG A 49 -19.60 0.17 2.31
CA ARG A 49 -18.63 0.78 3.23
C ARG A 49 -17.58 1.61 2.49
N ALA A 50 -17.11 1.16 1.33
CA ALA A 50 -16.20 1.91 0.48
C ALA A 50 -16.84 3.26 0.11
N SER A 51 -18.10 3.24 -0.36
CA SER A 51 -18.85 4.47 -0.68
C SER A 51 -19.01 5.40 0.53
N ALA A 52 -19.32 4.86 1.72
CA ALA A 52 -19.47 5.67 2.93
C ALA A 52 -18.17 6.37 3.32
N TRP A 53 -17.04 5.66 3.31
CA TRP A 53 -15.73 6.23 3.62
C TRP A 53 -15.23 7.17 2.52
N GLY A 54 -15.53 6.90 1.25
CA GLY A 54 -15.21 7.81 0.14
C GLY A 54 -15.94 9.16 0.28
N LYS A 55 -17.22 9.15 0.68
CA LYS A 55 -17.96 10.38 1.01
C LYS A 55 -17.36 11.11 2.20
N GLU A 56 -16.96 10.37 3.23
CA GLU A 56 -16.31 10.95 4.41
C GLU A 56 -14.98 11.60 4.05
N TYR A 57 -14.18 10.97 3.20
CA TYR A 57 -12.95 11.56 2.67
C TYR A 57 -13.24 12.82 1.85
N GLY A 58 -14.27 12.81 0.99
CA GLY A 58 -14.69 14.00 0.26
C GLY A 58 -15.11 15.17 1.16
N ARG A 59 -15.61 14.87 2.37
CA ARG A 59 -16.04 15.86 3.36
C ARG A 59 -14.91 16.37 4.24
N GLN A 60 -14.06 15.47 4.74
CA GLN A 60 -13.06 15.79 5.77
C GLN A 60 -11.62 15.83 5.23
N GLY A 61 -11.33 15.14 4.15
CA GLY A 61 -9.98 15.02 3.58
C GLY A 61 -8.99 14.23 4.46
N THR A 62 -9.47 13.39 5.39
CA THR A 62 -8.59 12.66 6.31
C THR A 62 -7.98 11.43 5.68
N PHE A 63 -6.73 11.14 6.05
CA PHE A 63 -6.01 9.95 5.54
C PHE A 63 -6.71 8.65 5.95
N GLU A 64 -7.24 8.53 7.18
CA GLU A 64 -7.95 7.32 7.57
C GLU A 64 -9.19 7.05 6.72
N ALA A 65 -9.93 8.10 6.32
CA ALA A 65 -11.10 7.94 5.47
C ALA A 65 -10.72 7.46 4.07
N LEU A 66 -9.63 8.01 3.50
CA LEU A 66 -9.09 7.55 2.23
C LEU A 66 -8.64 6.08 2.30
N LEU A 67 -7.86 5.73 3.33
CA LEU A 67 -7.34 4.38 3.52
C LEU A 67 -8.47 3.37 3.66
N LEU A 68 -9.48 3.66 4.49
CA LEU A 68 -10.62 2.78 4.71
C LEU A 68 -11.49 2.65 3.45
N SER A 69 -11.67 3.72 2.67
CA SER A 69 -12.37 3.67 1.39
C SER A 69 -11.75 2.64 0.46
N TYR A 70 -10.43 2.74 0.21
CA TYR A 70 -9.71 1.84 -0.69
C TYR A 70 -9.56 0.42 -0.13
N ALA A 71 -9.45 0.28 1.20
CA ALA A 71 -9.44 -1.03 1.82
C ALA A 71 -10.75 -1.77 1.54
N PHE A 72 -11.89 -1.12 1.74
CA PHE A 72 -13.18 -1.74 1.42
C PHE A 72 -13.41 -1.92 -0.07
N GLU A 73 -12.93 -1.01 -0.93
CA GLU A 73 -12.98 -1.16 -2.39
C GLU A 73 -12.23 -2.42 -2.84
N SER A 74 -11.03 -2.68 -2.30
CA SER A 74 -10.27 -3.90 -2.62
C SER A 74 -10.96 -5.21 -2.18
N LEU A 75 -11.82 -5.13 -1.16
CA LEU A 75 -12.65 -6.25 -0.69
C LEU A 75 -13.98 -6.37 -1.46
N ALA A 76 -14.39 -5.31 -2.15
CA ALA A 76 -15.58 -5.25 -2.98
C ALA A 76 -15.32 -5.56 -4.47
N ALA A 77 -14.05 -5.48 -4.88
CA ALA A 77 -13.58 -5.77 -6.23
C ALA A 77 -13.87 -7.22 -6.65
N TYR A 78 -14.18 -7.42 -7.92
CA TYR A 78 -14.19 -8.77 -8.50
C TYR A 78 -12.77 -9.33 -8.59
N GLU A 79 -12.62 -10.65 -8.70
CA GLU A 79 -11.31 -11.32 -8.72
C GLU A 79 -10.37 -10.75 -9.80
N HIS A 80 -10.90 -10.41 -10.98
CA HIS A 80 -10.12 -9.84 -12.08
C HIS A 80 -9.69 -8.38 -11.86
N GLU A 81 -10.35 -7.65 -10.95
CA GLU A 81 -10.05 -6.25 -10.60
C GLU A 81 -9.23 -6.15 -9.31
N GLN A 82 -9.29 -7.19 -8.46
CA GLN A 82 -8.78 -7.15 -7.09
C GLN A 82 -7.27 -6.85 -7.03
N ARG A 83 -6.50 -7.36 -8.00
CA ARG A 83 -5.07 -7.04 -8.11
C ARG A 83 -4.86 -5.52 -8.23
N GLU A 84 -5.61 -4.85 -9.09
CA GLU A 84 -5.47 -3.41 -9.31
C GLU A 84 -5.90 -2.62 -8.06
N ALA A 85 -7.04 -2.97 -7.47
CA ALA A 85 -7.52 -2.32 -6.25
C ALA A 85 -6.52 -2.45 -5.08
N LEU A 86 -5.89 -3.61 -4.91
CA LEU A 86 -4.83 -3.83 -3.92
C LEU A 86 -3.57 -2.99 -4.21
N VAL A 87 -3.21 -2.83 -5.49
CA VAL A 87 -2.08 -1.97 -5.88
C VAL A 87 -2.37 -0.51 -5.55
N GLN A 88 -3.59 -0.02 -5.78
CA GLN A 88 -3.99 1.34 -5.43
C GLN A 88 -3.97 1.56 -3.90
N LEU A 89 -4.48 0.60 -3.13
CA LEU A 89 -4.39 0.62 -1.66
C LEU A 89 -2.93 0.66 -1.18
N ALA A 90 -2.05 -0.16 -1.78
CA ALA A 90 -0.63 -0.17 -1.46
C ALA A 90 0.02 1.17 -1.81
N ALA A 91 -0.32 1.79 -2.94
CA ALA A 91 0.21 3.09 -3.35
C ALA A 91 -0.17 4.19 -2.34
N ILE A 92 -1.40 4.20 -1.82
CA ILE A 92 -1.83 5.13 -0.78
C ILE A 92 -1.00 4.97 0.50
N ALA A 93 -0.79 3.73 0.95
CA ALA A 93 0.01 3.45 2.12
C ALA A 93 1.48 3.86 1.93
N LEU A 94 2.08 3.54 0.78
CA LEU A 94 3.46 3.90 0.44
C LEU A 94 3.65 5.41 0.36
N ALA A 95 2.74 6.13 -0.31
CA ALA A 95 2.80 7.59 -0.39
C ALA A 95 2.70 8.25 1.00
N GLN A 96 1.96 7.66 1.94
CA GLN A 96 1.92 8.14 3.30
C GLN A 96 3.22 7.88 4.06
N VAL A 97 3.86 6.72 3.87
CA VAL A 97 5.19 6.45 4.43
C VAL A 97 6.21 7.45 3.91
N GLU A 98 6.22 7.73 2.60
CA GLU A 98 7.12 8.73 2.00
C GLU A 98 6.94 10.13 2.63
N LYS A 99 5.70 10.57 2.83
CA LYS A 99 5.41 11.84 3.53
C LYS A 99 5.93 11.85 4.96
N LEU A 100 5.79 10.75 5.69
CA LEU A 100 6.26 10.61 7.07
C LEU A 100 7.79 10.59 7.17
N ASP A 101 8.46 10.00 6.19
CA ASP A 101 9.92 9.98 6.06
C ASP A 101 10.49 11.33 5.58
N GLY A 102 9.63 12.30 5.28
CA GLY A 102 10.01 13.66 4.89
C GLY A 102 10.32 13.84 3.40
N ALA A 103 9.89 12.91 2.55
CA ALA A 103 9.87 13.14 1.10
C ALA A 103 8.77 14.17 0.78
N LYS A 104 9.14 15.22 0.05
CA LYS A 104 8.26 16.33 -0.35
C LYS A 104 7.38 15.94 -1.52
#